data_AF-S3LBH5-F1
#
_entry.id   AF-S3LBH5-F1
#
_cell.length_a   1.000
_cell.length_b   1.000
_cell.length_c   1.000
_cell.angle_alpha   90.00
_cell.angle_beta   90.00
_cell.angle_gamma   90.00
#
_symmetry.space_group_name_H-M   'P 1'
#
loop_
_entity.id
_entity.type
_entity.pdbx_description
1 polymer ?
#
loop_
_entity_poly.entity_id
_entity_poly.type
_entity_poly.pdbx_seq_one_letter_code
_entity_poly.pdbx_strand_id
1 'polypeptide(L)'
;MPESLIPEDALNYIKDKNLKVGFSYKDVWNEEHATSFTVAKAMQLDVLSDIKKAGKKALEEGHSFEHFKKNLKPTLQQKGWWGKKKMTDPLTGAEIDAQLGSDRRLKTIYDVNLRSAFQKAQYDRTMASDLHPYLMYCIGNAKKHREQHLAWNGLILPKDDPWWDNHLPPNGYRCKCHTRAVSEPRKRRYERDGIKIPPKADGSGGGILRVKTEAPPEEYRTYFNERKGTIERIPKGITPGFNWNQGKMSRNTAVLAECIKKASDKIPEQFNAVVQTLMTNTAAKAAHIDFIDNAVSRTLDKKYITPVGFLDQKTQAALAKENINIGNQNLIFLEAGLVQSAKYSKRHAETGNAPDVFDWYNIMDYLIDASIYYDGEKLIFLKKKTESKYMKIAVDVSMKNKGHKGVSLMLPKIDTMYELDLSTELDRGRNEYQRIIEMKKIR
;
A
#
# COMPACT_ATOMS: atom_id res chain seq x y z
N MET A 1 28.72 -24.45 27.44
CA MET A 1 27.99 -23.15 27.52
C MET A 1 26.58 -23.42 27.05
N PRO A 2 25.53 -22.89 27.71
CA PRO A 2 24.19 -23.03 27.18
C PRO A 2 24.17 -22.43 25.76
N GLU A 3 23.60 -23.17 24.83
CA GLU A 3 23.40 -22.74 23.45
C GLU A 3 22.76 -21.34 23.48
N SER A 4 23.44 -20.36 22.86
CA SER A 4 22.96 -18.99 22.87
C SER A 4 21.55 -18.95 22.29
N LEU A 5 20.57 -18.45 23.04
CA LEU A 5 19.17 -18.28 22.60
C LEU A 5 19.08 -17.15 21.56
N ILE A 6 19.69 -17.37 20.40
CA ILE A 6 19.66 -16.44 19.27
C ILE A 6 18.32 -16.62 18.55
N PRO A 7 17.54 -15.56 18.33
CA PRO A 7 16.29 -15.65 17.60
C PRO A 7 16.57 -15.73 16.09
N GLU A 8 17.00 -16.89 15.58
CA GLU A 8 17.50 -17.08 14.21
C GLU A 8 16.54 -16.57 13.13
N ASP A 9 15.25 -16.91 13.20
CA ASP A 9 14.24 -16.44 12.25
C ASP A 9 14.15 -14.90 12.20
N ALA A 10 14.22 -14.25 13.37
CA ALA A 10 14.16 -12.80 13.47
C ALA A 10 15.47 -12.18 12.94
N LEU A 11 16.60 -12.80 13.24
CA LEU A 11 17.91 -12.38 12.76
C LEU A 11 17.99 -12.46 11.23
N ASN A 12 17.57 -13.59 10.65
CA ASN A 12 17.51 -13.82 9.21
C ASN A 12 16.60 -12.80 8.52
N TYR A 13 15.44 -12.48 9.11
CA TYR A 13 14.55 -11.46 8.57
C TYR A 13 15.20 -10.07 8.43
N ILE A 14 16.09 -9.66 9.34
CA ILE A 14 16.85 -8.42 9.14
C ILE A 14 18.03 -8.63 8.18
N LYS A 15 18.74 -9.76 8.30
CA LYS A 15 19.92 -10.09 7.48
C LYS A 15 19.60 -10.07 5.99
N ASP A 16 18.47 -10.64 5.59
CA ASP A 16 18.11 -10.87 4.18
C ASP A 16 17.57 -9.62 3.47
N LYS A 17 17.32 -8.54 4.21
CA LYS A 17 16.80 -7.29 3.62
C LYS A 17 17.86 -6.52 2.84
N ASN A 18 17.57 -6.11 1.63
CA ASN A 18 18.41 -5.22 0.84
C ASN A 18 18.34 -3.79 1.37
N LEU A 19 19.44 -3.04 1.25
CA LEU A 19 19.43 -1.62 1.61
C LEU A 19 18.66 -0.85 0.54
N LYS A 20 17.61 -0.12 0.94
CA LYS A 20 16.84 0.76 0.05
C LYS A 20 16.82 2.16 0.64
N VAL A 21 17.45 3.10 -0.06
CA VAL A 21 17.44 4.51 0.34
C VAL A 21 16.03 5.08 0.15
N GLY A 22 15.56 5.84 1.14
CA GLY A 22 14.28 6.53 1.11
C GLY A 22 14.37 7.87 1.83
N PHE A 23 13.84 8.93 1.23
CA PHE A 23 13.81 10.26 1.82
C PHE A 23 12.68 10.39 2.86
N SER A 24 11.57 9.71 2.61
CA SER A 24 10.39 9.63 3.46
C SER A 24 10.08 8.19 3.83
N TYR A 25 9.40 8.00 4.96
CA TYR A 25 8.86 6.68 5.29
C TYR A 25 7.78 6.23 4.29
N LYS A 26 7.24 7.16 3.48
CA LYS A 26 6.24 6.87 2.46
C LYS A 26 6.83 6.29 1.16
N ASP A 27 8.16 6.33 0.99
CA ASP A 27 8.86 5.86 -0.21
C ASP A 27 8.91 4.32 -0.28
N VAL A 28 9.22 3.68 0.84
CA VAL A 28 9.15 2.23 1.01
C VAL A 28 7.87 1.95 1.78
N TRP A 29 6.96 1.20 1.17
CA TRP A 29 5.57 1.09 1.64
C TRP A 29 5.17 -0.37 1.85
N ASN A 30 4.41 -0.63 2.91
CA ASN A 30 3.83 -1.93 3.23
C ASN A 30 4.82 -3.10 3.02
N GLU A 31 4.50 -4.04 2.12
CA GLU A 31 5.24 -5.27 1.86
C GLU A 31 6.67 -5.03 1.38
N GLU A 32 6.99 -3.84 0.85
CA GLU A 32 8.37 -3.53 0.47
C GLU A 32 9.32 -3.61 1.67
N HIS A 33 8.81 -3.36 2.88
CA HIS A 33 9.60 -3.54 4.09
C HIS A 33 9.99 -5.00 4.33
N ALA A 34 9.33 -6.01 3.72
CA ALA A 34 9.72 -7.41 3.86
C ALA A 34 11.12 -7.67 3.27
N THR A 35 11.45 -7.02 2.15
CA THR A 35 12.72 -7.22 1.43
C THR A 35 13.66 -6.03 1.54
N SER A 36 13.17 -4.88 2.00
CA SER A 36 13.95 -3.64 2.06
C SER A 36 14.17 -3.15 3.49
N PHE A 37 15.43 -2.94 3.84
CA PHE A 37 15.83 -2.18 5.02
C PHE A 37 16.00 -0.72 4.63
N THR A 38 15.23 0.16 5.27
CA THR A 38 15.28 1.60 5.01
C THR A 38 15.14 2.40 6.29
N VAL A 39 15.71 3.60 6.28
CA VAL A 39 15.52 4.61 7.32
C VAL A 39 15.34 5.94 6.61
N ALA A 40 14.19 6.59 6.82
CA ALA A 40 13.89 7.86 6.18
C ALA A 40 15.03 8.88 6.40
N LYS A 41 15.46 9.53 5.32
CA LYS A 41 16.54 10.54 5.29
C LYS A 41 17.95 9.99 5.51
N ALA A 42 18.13 8.67 5.62
CA ALA A 42 19.45 8.06 5.53
C ALA A 42 19.81 7.90 4.04
N MET A 43 20.18 9.01 3.40
CA MET A 43 20.40 9.08 1.95
C MET A 43 21.74 8.48 1.51
N GLN A 44 22.60 8.10 2.46
CA GLN A 44 23.88 7.46 2.21
C GLN A 44 23.78 5.96 2.56
N LEU A 45 24.24 5.10 1.65
CA LEU A 45 24.15 3.64 1.82
C LEU A 45 24.95 3.13 3.02
N ASP A 46 26.08 3.76 3.33
CA ASP A 46 26.95 3.39 4.44
C ASP A 46 26.31 3.72 5.80
N VAL A 47 25.62 4.87 5.92
CA VAL A 47 24.78 5.21 7.08
C VAL A 47 23.69 4.16 7.27
N LEU A 48 22.98 3.80 6.19
CA LEU A 48 21.91 2.82 6.26
C LEU A 48 22.43 1.42 6.61
N SER A 49 23.59 1.04 6.06
CA SER A 49 24.30 -0.20 6.35
C SER A 49 24.69 -0.30 7.82
N ASP A 50 25.22 0.76 8.42
CA ASP A 50 25.61 0.76 9.83
C ASP A 50 24.40 0.63 10.76
N ILE A 51 23.28 1.28 10.43
CA ILE A 51 22.04 1.12 11.18
C ILE A 51 21.54 -0.33 11.09
N LYS A 52 21.57 -0.94 9.89
CA LYS A 52 21.19 -2.35 9.69
C LYS A 52 22.10 -3.28 10.50
N LYS A 53 23.42 -3.08 10.45
CA LYS A 53 24.41 -3.85 11.20
C LYS A 53 24.18 -3.75 12.71
N ALA A 54 23.92 -2.55 13.22
CA ALA A 54 23.60 -2.36 14.64
C ALA A 54 22.30 -3.06 15.04
N GLY A 55 21.28 -3.05 14.17
CA GLY A 55 20.03 -3.78 14.38
C GLY A 55 20.24 -5.30 14.39
N LYS A 56 21.05 -5.82 13.47
CA LYS A 56 21.48 -7.23 13.44
C LYS A 56 22.15 -7.63 14.76
N LYS A 57 23.19 -6.88 15.17
CA LYS A 57 23.90 -7.14 16.43
C LYS A 57 22.98 -7.09 17.64
N ALA A 58 22.00 -6.19 17.64
CA ALA A 58 21.04 -6.11 18.75
C ALA A 58 20.15 -7.36 18.88
N LEU A 59 19.81 -8.02 17.76
CA LEU A 59 19.10 -9.31 17.78
C LEU A 59 20.02 -10.47 18.15
N GLU A 60 21.23 -10.47 17.61
CA GLU A 60 22.24 -11.54 17.78
C GLU A 60 22.76 -11.60 19.22
N GLU A 61 23.02 -10.46 19.84
CA GLU A 61 23.64 -10.34 21.17
C GLU A 61 22.64 -9.91 22.27
N GLY A 62 21.36 -9.71 21.92
CA GLY A 62 20.32 -9.32 22.89
C GLY A 62 20.48 -7.90 23.47
N HIS A 63 21.10 -6.98 22.72
CA HIS A 63 21.40 -5.64 23.22
C HIS A 63 20.17 -4.80 23.53
N SER A 64 20.22 -4.10 24.67
CA SER A 64 19.23 -3.09 25.04
C SER A 64 19.29 -1.85 24.13
N PHE A 65 18.23 -1.04 24.15
CA PHE A 65 18.22 0.24 23.43
C PHE A 65 19.37 1.17 23.86
N GLU A 66 19.72 1.20 25.14
CA GLU A 66 20.79 2.05 25.64
C GLU A 66 22.16 1.64 25.08
N HIS A 67 22.41 0.32 24.99
CA HIS A 67 23.61 -0.21 24.35
C HIS A 67 23.63 0.09 22.85
N PHE A 68 22.52 -0.17 22.15
CA PHE A 68 22.36 0.16 20.72
C PHE A 68 22.66 1.63 20.43
N LYS A 69 22.09 2.53 21.25
CA LYS A 69 22.29 3.98 21.14
C LYS A 69 23.74 4.37 21.40
N LYS A 70 24.35 3.86 22.48
CA LYS A 70 25.73 4.18 22.88
C LYS A 70 26.73 3.88 21.75
N ASN A 71 26.55 2.77 21.05
CA ASN A 71 27.49 2.33 20.03
C ASN A 71 27.23 2.95 18.64
N LEU A 72 25.96 3.13 18.26
CA LEU A 72 25.62 3.61 16.91
C LEU A 72 25.70 5.14 16.81
N LYS A 73 25.38 5.89 17.88
CA LYS A 73 25.31 7.35 17.86
C LYS A 73 26.64 8.01 17.42
N PRO A 74 27.82 7.65 17.94
CA PRO A 74 29.08 8.27 17.51
C PRO A 74 29.36 8.09 16.02
N THR A 75 29.13 6.88 15.49
CA THR A 75 29.29 6.58 14.06
C THR A 75 28.39 7.44 13.19
N LEU A 76 27.12 7.60 13.57
CA LEU A 76 26.18 8.44 12.82
C LEU A 76 26.51 9.93 12.91
N GLN A 77 27.06 10.40 14.03
CA GLN A 77 27.55 11.77 14.18
C GLN A 77 28.76 12.04 13.28
N GLN A 78 29.74 11.13 13.26
CA GLN A 78 30.92 11.23 12.40
C GLN A 78 30.53 11.27 10.92
N LYS A 79 29.53 10.49 10.52
CA LYS A 79 28.97 10.48 9.16
C LYS A 79 28.04 11.66 8.86
N GLY A 80 27.92 12.61 9.78
CA GLY A 80 27.10 13.80 9.62
C GLY A 80 25.59 13.53 9.58
N TRP A 81 25.11 12.34 9.95
CA TRP A 81 23.70 11.99 10.02
C TRP A 81 23.11 12.25 11.41
N TRP A 82 23.31 13.44 11.98
CA TRP A 82 22.80 13.78 13.31
C TRP A 82 22.24 15.20 13.39
N GLY A 83 21.25 15.40 14.25
CA GLY A 83 20.63 16.71 14.48
C GLY A 83 19.66 17.11 13.37
N LYS A 84 19.40 18.41 13.24
CA LYS A 84 18.61 19.00 12.15
C LYS A 84 19.56 19.50 11.07
N LYS A 85 19.23 19.25 9.80
CA LYS A 85 19.95 19.79 8.64
C LYS A 85 18.96 20.13 7.55
N LYS A 86 19.29 21.13 6.74
CA LYS A 86 18.59 21.36 5.48
C LYS A 86 18.84 20.19 4.53
N MET A 87 17.78 19.72 3.88
CA MET A 87 17.87 18.71 2.82
C MET A 87 16.89 19.06 1.71
N THR A 88 17.29 18.79 0.48
CA THR A 88 16.42 18.83 -0.68
C THR A 88 15.68 17.50 -0.81
N ASP A 89 14.36 17.56 -0.88
CA ASP A 89 13.54 16.39 -1.18
C ASP A 89 13.68 16.03 -2.67
N PRO A 90 14.21 14.83 -3.01
CA PRO A 90 14.47 14.47 -4.41
C PRO A 90 13.20 14.33 -5.25
N LEU A 91 12.03 14.14 -4.62
CA LEU A 91 10.76 14.01 -5.35
C LEU A 91 10.15 15.38 -5.69
N THR A 92 10.28 16.35 -4.80
CA THR A 92 9.59 17.65 -4.92
C THR A 92 10.52 18.81 -5.25
N GLY A 93 11.84 18.63 -5.11
CA GLY A 93 12.84 19.69 -5.23
C GLY A 93 12.85 20.70 -4.07
N ALA A 94 11.95 20.56 -3.09
CA ALA A 94 11.84 21.51 -1.98
C ALA A 94 12.93 21.32 -0.94
N GLU A 95 13.51 22.42 -0.44
CA GLU A 95 14.33 22.39 0.77
C GLU A 95 13.45 22.26 2.02
N ILE A 96 13.82 21.34 2.91
CA ILE A 96 13.17 21.16 4.20
C ILE A 96 14.19 21.13 5.35
N ASP A 97 13.77 21.58 6.53
CA ASP A 97 14.48 21.35 7.78
C ASP A 97 14.27 19.90 8.25
N ALA A 98 15.16 19.03 7.80
CA ALA A 98 15.11 17.60 8.08
C ALA A 98 15.74 17.28 9.44
N GLN A 99 14.96 16.64 10.31
CA GLN A 99 15.53 15.94 11.47
C GLN A 99 16.23 14.66 10.97
N LEU A 100 17.56 14.57 11.09
CA LEU A 100 18.42 13.38 10.91
C LEU A 100 18.47 12.59 12.23
N GLY A 101 19.60 12.00 12.62
CA GLY A 101 19.73 11.26 13.88
C GLY A 101 19.33 12.06 15.13
N SER A 102 18.66 11.39 16.06
CA SER A 102 18.42 11.84 17.44
C SER A 102 18.13 10.62 18.30
N ASP A 103 18.31 10.72 19.62
CA ASP A 103 18.05 9.63 20.56
C ASP A 103 16.61 9.09 20.41
N ARG A 104 15.62 9.98 20.25
CA ARG A 104 14.22 9.60 20.01
C ARG A 104 14.02 8.85 18.69
N ARG A 105 14.71 9.26 17.62
CA ARG A 105 14.64 8.56 16.32
C ARG A 105 15.35 7.23 16.37
N LEU A 106 16.52 7.13 17.00
CA LEU A 106 17.20 5.86 17.22
C LEU A 106 16.30 4.89 17.98
N LYS A 107 15.57 5.36 18.99
CA LYS A 107 14.60 4.52 19.70
C LYS A 107 13.52 3.96 18.77
N THR A 108 13.01 4.81 17.88
CA THR A 108 11.98 4.39 16.93
C THR A 108 12.53 3.38 15.92
N ILE A 109 13.74 3.60 15.42
CA ILE A 109 14.43 2.68 14.50
C ILE A 109 14.67 1.33 15.17
N TYR A 110 15.21 1.33 16.38
CA TYR A 110 15.43 0.12 17.18
C TYR A 110 14.11 -0.62 17.45
N ASP A 111 13.11 0.08 18.03
CA ASP A 111 11.85 -0.54 18.44
C ASP A 111 11.08 -1.12 17.24
N VAL A 112 11.02 -0.40 16.10
CA VAL A 112 10.27 -0.87 14.91
C VAL A 112 10.95 -2.06 14.25
N ASN A 113 12.25 -1.98 13.97
CA ASN A 113 12.95 -3.05 13.24
C ASN A 113 12.99 -4.35 14.05
N LEU A 114 13.31 -4.28 15.34
CA LEU A 114 13.37 -5.47 16.18
C LEU A 114 11.98 -6.07 16.37
N ARG A 115 10.95 -5.26 16.64
CA ARG A 115 9.58 -5.79 16.79
C ARG A 115 9.07 -6.42 15.52
N SER A 116 9.29 -5.80 14.36
CA SER A 116 8.95 -6.40 13.07
C SER A 116 9.61 -7.76 12.87
N ALA A 117 10.90 -7.87 13.22
CA ALA A 117 11.64 -9.12 13.12
C ALA A 117 11.10 -10.21 14.06
N PHE A 118 10.87 -9.89 15.34
CA PHE A 118 10.28 -10.84 16.28
C PHE A 118 8.86 -11.27 15.89
N GLN A 119 8.06 -10.35 15.35
CA GLN A 119 6.71 -10.64 14.91
C GLN A 119 6.68 -11.53 13.67
N LYS A 120 7.58 -11.32 12.71
CA LYS A 120 7.79 -12.24 11.60
C LYS A 120 8.12 -13.64 12.08
N ALA A 121 9.14 -13.76 12.94
CA ALA A 121 9.57 -15.03 13.49
C ALA A 121 8.44 -15.75 14.27
N GLN A 122 7.68 -15.00 15.06
CA GLN A 122 6.53 -15.55 15.80
C GLN A 122 5.44 -16.05 14.85
N TYR A 123 5.17 -15.32 13.78
CA TYR A 123 4.20 -15.72 12.77
C TYR A 123 4.63 -17.00 12.06
N ASP A 124 5.88 -17.07 11.59
CA ASP A 124 6.40 -18.24 10.86
C ASP A 124 6.29 -19.52 11.69
N ARG A 125 6.72 -19.46 12.96
CA ARG A 125 6.58 -20.59 13.89
C ARG A 125 5.13 -20.99 14.12
N THR A 126 4.21 -20.02 14.15
CA THR A 126 2.79 -20.32 14.33
C THR A 126 2.22 -20.98 13.07
N MET A 127 2.59 -20.48 11.89
CA MET A 127 2.14 -21.04 10.63
C MET A 127 2.65 -22.46 10.38
N ALA A 128 3.91 -22.74 10.75
CA ALA A 128 4.51 -24.06 10.69
C ALA A 128 3.93 -25.06 11.70
N SER A 129 3.15 -24.60 12.69
CA SER A 129 2.56 -25.48 13.71
C SER A 129 1.15 -25.90 13.33
N ASP A 130 0.93 -27.20 13.20
CA ASP A 130 -0.42 -27.76 13.04
C ASP A 130 -1.18 -27.88 14.38
N LEU A 131 -0.43 -27.93 15.49
CA LEU A 131 -1.00 -27.97 16.85
C LEU A 131 -1.64 -26.65 17.28
N HIS A 132 -1.35 -25.56 16.57
CA HIS A 132 -1.85 -24.22 16.88
C HIS A 132 -2.58 -23.62 15.67
N PRO A 133 -3.80 -24.09 15.36
CA PRO A 133 -4.55 -23.61 14.20
C PRO A 133 -5.05 -22.17 14.33
N TYR A 134 -4.91 -21.54 15.50
CA TYR A 134 -5.40 -20.18 15.74
C TYR A 134 -4.31 -19.20 16.15
N LEU A 135 -4.52 -17.94 15.78
CA LEU A 135 -3.79 -16.78 16.28
C LEU A 135 -4.69 -15.98 17.22
N MET A 136 -4.10 -15.47 18.31
CA MET A 136 -4.75 -14.53 19.22
C MET A 136 -4.06 -13.18 19.19
N TYR A 137 -4.83 -12.09 19.03
CA TYR A 137 -4.33 -10.72 19.14
C TYR A 137 -4.16 -10.34 20.62
N CYS A 138 -2.95 -9.92 20.98
CA CYS A 138 -2.58 -9.56 22.34
C CYS A 138 -2.06 -8.12 22.39
N ILE A 139 -2.61 -7.30 23.30
CA ILE A 139 -2.01 -6.00 23.59
C ILE A 139 -0.73 -6.18 24.44
N GLY A 140 0.30 -5.37 24.14
CA GLY A 140 1.55 -5.36 24.92
C GLY A 140 1.54 -4.36 26.07
N ASN A 141 2.70 -4.10 26.67
CA ASN A 141 2.86 -3.16 27.79
C ASN A 141 3.01 -1.69 27.36
N ALA A 142 2.21 -1.23 26.40
CA ALA A 142 2.21 0.19 26.06
C ALA A 142 1.46 0.98 27.15
N LYS A 143 1.91 2.21 27.47
CA LYS A 143 1.19 3.04 28.45
C LYS A 143 -0.19 3.48 27.94
N LYS A 144 -0.29 3.69 26.62
CA LYS A 144 -1.52 4.08 25.93
C LYS A 144 -1.69 3.17 24.72
N HIS A 145 -2.90 2.64 24.57
CA HIS A 145 -3.31 1.84 23.43
C HIS A 145 -4.33 2.63 22.60
N ARG A 146 -4.39 2.35 21.30
CA ARG A 146 -5.52 2.82 20.48
C ARG A 146 -6.77 2.04 20.87
N GLU A 147 -7.93 2.68 20.83
CA GLU A 147 -9.21 2.05 21.17
C GLU A 147 -9.45 0.78 20.37
N GLN A 148 -9.14 0.79 19.07
CA GLN A 148 -9.26 -0.38 18.21
C GLN A 148 -8.40 -1.55 18.71
N HIS A 149 -7.18 -1.28 19.20
CA HIS A 149 -6.28 -2.35 19.69
C HIS A 149 -6.78 -2.95 21.00
N LEU A 150 -7.44 -2.15 21.85
CA LEU A 150 -8.14 -2.66 23.04
C LEU A 150 -9.34 -3.50 22.63
N ALA A 151 -10.10 -3.05 21.63
CA ALA A 151 -11.23 -3.79 21.07
C ALA A 151 -10.81 -5.09 20.39
N TRP A 152 -9.59 -5.21 19.86
CA TRP A 152 -9.06 -6.47 19.30
C TRP A 152 -8.40 -7.37 20.34
N ASN A 153 -8.15 -6.91 21.56
CA ASN A 153 -7.49 -7.74 22.58
C ASN A 153 -8.31 -9.01 22.87
N GLY A 154 -7.65 -10.17 22.81
CA GLY A 154 -8.30 -11.47 23.01
C GLY A 154 -9.13 -11.96 21.82
N LEU A 155 -9.03 -11.31 20.65
CA LEU A 155 -9.57 -11.84 19.39
C LEU A 155 -8.75 -13.07 18.98
N ILE A 156 -9.42 -14.22 18.82
CA ILE A 156 -8.86 -15.50 18.40
C ILE A 156 -9.49 -15.86 17.05
N LEU A 157 -8.68 -15.95 16.00
CA LEU A 157 -9.14 -16.31 14.67
C LEU A 157 -8.27 -17.46 14.11
N PRO A 158 -8.78 -18.24 13.14
CA PRO A 158 -7.96 -19.17 12.37
C PRO A 158 -6.69 -18.48 11.83
N LYS A 159 -5.59 -19.22 11.73
CA LYS A 159 -4.29 -18.66 11.31
C LYS A 159 -4.32 -18.11 9.88
N ASP A 160 -5.25 -18.57 9.05
CA ASP A 160 -5.48 -18.20 7.66
C ASP A 160 -6.63 -17.17 7.46
N ASP A 161 -7.23 -16.67 8.53
CA ASP A 161 -8.29 -15.66 8.47
C ASP A 161 -7.79 -14.37 7.77
N PRO A 162 -8.53 -13.83 6.76
CA PRO A 162 -8.12 -12.63 6.02
C PRO A 162 -7.91 -11.39 6.88
N TRP A 163 -8.51 -11.31 8.07
CA TRP A 163 -8.32 -10.19 9.00
C TRP A 163 -6.83 -9.97 9.33
N TRP A 164 -6.05 -11.06 9.41
CA TRP A 164 -4.62 -11.00 9.70
C TRP A 164 -3.80 -10.31 8.60
N ASP A 165 -4.31 -10.25 7.36
CA ASP A 165 -3.58 -9.71 6.21
C ASP A 165 -3.23 -8.24 6.39
N ASN A 166 -4.06 -7.50 7.11
CA ASN A 166 -3.86 -6.07 7.34
C ASN A 166 -3.65 -5.72 8.81
N HIS A 167 -3.99 -6.62 9.76
CA HIS A 167 -4.02 -6.32 11.20
C HIS A 167 -2.91 -6.97 12.04
N LEU A 168 -2.01 -7.75 11.43
CA LEU A 168 -0.92 -8.40 12.14
C LEU A 168 0.09 -7.38 12.72
N PRO A 169 0.32 -7.36 14.04
CA PRO A 169 1.26 -6.40 14.64
C PRO A 169 2.70 -6.54 14.14
N PRO A 170 3.46 -5.43 14.07
CA PRO A 170 3.13 -4.11 14.62
C PRO A 170 2.22 -3.25 13.72
N ASN A 171 1.12 -2.74 14.28
CA ASN A 171 0.14 -1.90 13.56
C ASN A 171 0.53 -0.39 13.53
N GLY A 172 1.82 -0.08 13.72
CA GLY A 172 2.35 1.28 13.73
C GLY A 172 3.58 1.51 14.60
N TYR A 173 4.10 2.75 14.53
CA TYR A 173 5.20 3.19 15.38
C TYR A 173 4.88 3.03 16.87
N ARG A 174 5.83 2.48 17.64
CA ARG A 174 5.72 2.21 19.09
C ARG A 174 4.60 1.25 19.47
N CYS A 175 4.01 0.54 18.50
CA CYS A 175 3.10 -0.54 18.80
C CYS A 175 3.83 -1.64 19.57
N LYS A 176 3.20 -2.14 20.64
CA LYS A 176 3.72 -3.26 21.43
C LYS A 176 2.82 -4.49 21.41
N CYS A 177 1.72 -4.44 20.65
CA CYS A 177 0.85 -5.58 20.44
C CYS A 177 1.64 -6.70 19.74
N HIS A 178 1.20 -7.93 19.96
CA HIS A 178 1.80 -9.14 19.41
C HIS A 178 0.71 -10.16 19.15
N THR A 179 1.08 -11.28 18.52
CA THR A 179 0.20 -12.43 18.37
C THR A 179 0.66 -13.60 19.24
N ARG A 180 -0.28 -14.49 19.55
CA ARG A 180 -0.01 -15.73 20.27
C ARG A 180 -0.64 -16.90 19.52
N ALA A 181 0.14 -17.95 19.32
CA ALA A 181 -0.36 -19.23 18.83
C ALA A 181 -1.29 -19.89 19.87
N VAL A 182 -2.45 -20.38 19.43
CA VAL A 182 -3.47 -20.99 20.29
C VAL A 182 -3.89 -22.34 19.73
N SER A 183 -3.85 -23.38 20.58
CA SER A 183 -4.35 -24.71 20.25
C SER A 183 -5.86 -24.81 20.43
N GLU A 184 -6.49 -25.77 19.77
CA GLU A 184 -7.94 -26.03 19.88
C GLU A 184 -8.41 -26.23 21.34
N PRO A 185 -7.76 -27.07 22.18
CA PRO A 185 -8.17 -27.20 23.60
C PRO A 185 -8.06 -25.89 24.37
N ARG A 186 -7.06 -25.07 24.03
CA ARG A 186 -6.83 -23.77 24.68
C ARG A 186 -7.88 -22.75 24.27
N LYS A 187 -8.29 -22.71 23.00
CA LYS A 187 -9.39 -21.89 22.49
C LYS A 187 -10.67 -22.21 23.25
N ARG A 188 -11.07 -23.50 23.31
CA ARG A 188 -12.27 -23.94 24.04
C ARG A 188 -12.28 -23.51 25.51
N ARG A 189 -11.13 -23.67 26.18
CA ARG A 189 -10.97 -23.21 27.57
C ARG A 189 -11.17 -21.69 27.69
N TYR A 190 -10.58 -20.91 26.77
CA TYR A 190 -10.73 -19.46 26.79
C TYR A 190 -12.14 -18.98 26.47
N GLU A 191 -12.87 -19.67 25.60
CA GLU A 191 -14.28 -19.39 25.32
C GLU A 191 -15.14 -19.60 26.57
N ARG A 192 -14.94 -20.73 27.28
CA ARG A 192 -15.68 -21.05 28.52
C ARG A 192 -15.32 -20.12 29.68
N ASP A 193 -14.02 -20.02 30.00
CA ASP A 193 -13.55 -19.44 31.26
C ASP A 193 -13.11 -17.98 31.11
N GLY A 194 -12.84 -17.53 29.89
CA GLY A 194 -12.07 -16.31 29.63
C GLY A 194 -10.60 -16.44 30.03
N ILE A 195 -9.84 -15.35 29.84
CA ILE A 195 -8.43 -15.26 30.22
C ILE A 195 -8.32 -14.47 31.51
N LYS A 196 -7.84 -15.11 32.59
CA LYS A 196 -7.54 -14.43 33.85
C LYS A 196 -6.36 -13.47 33.65
N ILE A 197 -6.60 -12.19 33.88
CA ILE A 197 -5.60 -11.13 33.87
C ILE A 197 -5.27 -10.80 35.33
N PRO A 198 -4.00 -10.92 35.76
CA PRO A 198 -3.61 -10.52 37.10
C PRO A 198 -3.69 -8.99 37.25
N PRO A 199 -4.01 -8.49 38.46
CA PRO A 199 -3.90 -7.06 38.76
C PRO A 199 -2.44 -6.60 38.64
N LYS A 200 -2.25 -5.31 38.39
CA LYS A 200 -0.92 -4.69 38.41
C LYS A 200 -0.41 -4.56 39.85
N ALA A 201 0.88 -4.24 39.98
CA ALA A 201 1.52 -4.03 41.29
C ALA A 201 0.87 -2.92 42.14
N ASP A 202 0.22 -1.94 41.50
CA ASP A 202 -0.54 -0.88 42.18
C ASP A 202 -1.98 -1.29 42.54
N GLY A 203 -2.33 -2.57 42.40
CA GLY A 203 -3.67 -3.11 42.64
C GLY A 203 -4.69 -2.78 41.55
N SER A 204 -4.32 -1.97 40.54
CA SER A 204 -5.23 -1.58 39.47
C SER A 204 -5.31 -2.63 38.35
N GLY A 205 -6.46 -2.69 37.70
CA GLY A 205 -6.73 -3.65 36.61
C GLY A 205 -6.97 -5.08 37.12
N GLY A 206 -6.70 -6.05 36.25
CA GLY A 206 -7.05 -7.45 36.49
C GLY A 206 -8.47 -7.80 36.06
N GLY A 207 -8.86 -9.06 36.21
CA GLY A 207 -10.19 -9.57 35.88
C GLY A 207 -10.18 -10.69 34.84
N ILE A 208 -11.29 -10.86 34.15
CA ILE A 208 -11.45 -11.89 33.11
C ILE A 208 -11.63 -11.21 31.76
N LEU A 209 -10.68 -11.42 30.85
CA LEU A 209 -10.83 -11.03 29.46
C LEU A 209 -11.65 -12.08 28.72
N ARG A 210 -12.83 -11.70 28.24
CA ARG A 210 -13.63 -12.52 27.33
C ARG A 210 -13.01 -12.49 25.95
N VAL A 211 -12.77 -13.68 25.39
CA VAL A 211 -12.23 -13.83 24.04
C VAL A 211 -13.34 -13.64 23.01
N LYS A 212 -12.96 -13.22 21.81
CA LYS A 212 -13.84 -13.11 20.64
C LYS A 212 -13.34 -14.08 19.59
N THR A 213 -14.23 -14.70 18.86
CA THR A 213 -13.89 -15.72 17.85
C THR A 213 -14.44 -15.43 16.46
N GLU A 214 -15.01 -14.25 16.29
CA GLU A 214 -15.50 -13.74 15.02
C GLU A 214 -14.72 -12.47 14.67
N ALA A 215 -14.35 -12.33 13.40
CA ALA A 215 -13.66 -11.15 12.93
C ALA A 215 -14.57 -9.93 13.09
N PRO A 216 -14.09 -8.83 13.71
CA PRO A 216 -14.90 -7.64 13.86
C PRO A 216 -15.16 -7.00 12.49
N PRO A 217 -16.29 -6.30 12.29
CA PRO A 217 -16.53 -5.51 11.09
C PRO A 217 -15.38 -4.54 10.85
N GLU A 218 -14.86 -4.54 9.63
CA GLU A 218 -13.70 -3.73 9.29
C GLU A 218 -14.11 -2.31 8.92
N GLU A 219 -13.77 -1.37 9.79
CA GLU A 219 -13.88 0.05 9.47
C GLU A 219 -12.60 0.55 8.83
N TYR A 220 -12.75 1.30 7.74
CA TYR A 220 -11.63 1.80 6.96
C TYR A 220 -11.58 3.33 6.95
N ARG A 221 -10.39 3.87 6.69
CA ARG A 221 -10.19 5.26 6.30
C ARG A 221 -9.39 5.34 5.01
N THR A 222 -9.72 6.32 4.18
CA THR A 222 -8.96 6.63 2.97
C THR A 222 -7.67 7.34 3.33
N TYR A 223 -6.54 6.90 2.77
CA TYR A 223 -5.24 7.54 2.93
C TYR A 223 -4.58 7.71 1.56
N PHE A 224 -4.15 8.94 1.26
CA PHE A 224 -3.38 9.24 0.07
C PHE A 224 -1.88 9.24 0.40
N ASN A 225 -1.11 8.36 -0.24
CA ASN A 225 0.33 8.41 -0.26
C ASN A 225 0.79 9.33 -1.40
N GLU A 226 1.03 10.59 -1.07
CA GLU A 226 1.43 11.61 -2.03
C GLU A 226 2.75 11.32 -2.76
N ARG A 227 3.61 10.46 -2.18
CA ARG A 227 4.91 10.12 -2.77
C ARG A 227 4.82 9.01 -3.80
N LYS A 228 3.78 8.18 -3.70
CA LYS A 228 3.49 7.09 -4.63
C LYS A 228 2.34 7.39 -5.59
N GLY A 229 1.57 8.44 -5.31
CA GLY A 229 0.34 8.72 -6.05
C GLY A 229 -0.78 7.72 -5.78
N THR A 230 -0.68 6.89 -4.74
CA THR A 230 -1.68 5.85 -4.45
C THR A 230 -2.63 6.30 -3.34
N ILE A 231 -3.91 5.97 -3.48
CA ILE A 231 -4.89 6.06 -2.39
C ILE A 231 -5.23 4.63 -1.96
N GLU A 232 -5.24 4.39 -0.65
CA GLU A 232 -5.50 3.08 -0.06
C GLU A 232 -6.58 3.19 1.02
N ARG A 233 -7.35 2.10 1.22
CA ARG A 233 -8.14 1.92 2.44
C ARG A 233 -7.24 1.34 3.49
N ILE A 234 -7.18 2.03 4.62
CA ILE A 234 -6.38 1.61 5.76
C ILE A 234 -7.35 1.30 6.90
N PRO A 235 -7.32 0.09 7.48
CA PRO A 235 -8.17 -0.21 8.61
C PRO A 235 -7.98 0.80 9.74
N LYS A 236 -9.08 1.23 10.36
CA LYS A 236 -9.03 2.13 11.52
C LYS A 236 -8.20 1.47 12.62
N GLY A 237 -7.39 2.27 13.30
CA GLY A 237 -6.44 1.78 14.30
C GLY A 237 -5.08 1.36 13.73
N ILE A 238 -4.90 1.32 12.40
CA ILE A 238 -3.61 1.00 11.76
C ILE A 238 -2.94 2.27 11.23
N THR A 239 -1.63 2.36 11.46
CA THR A 239 -0.82 3.46 10.92
C THR A 239 -0.55 3.21 9.44
N PRO A 240 -0.65 4.23 8.57
CA PRO A 240 -0.31 4.06 7.16
C PRO A 240 1.12 3.55 6.96
N GLY A 241 1.29 2.54 6.10
CA GLY A 241 2.55 1.83 5.89
C GLY A 241 2.75 0.60 6.79
N PHE A 242 1.78 0.33 7.67
CA PHE A 242 1.74 -0.86 8.54
C PHE A 242 0.49 -1.73 8.31
N ASN A 243 -0.33 -1.42 7.30
CA ASN A 243 -1.52 -2.18 6.92
C ASN A 243 -1.15 -3.34 5.99
N TRP A 244 -0.31 -4.23 6.49
CA TRP A 244 0.13 -5.44 5.80
C TRP A 244 0.64 -6.45 6.82
N ASN A 245 0.56 -7.73 6.47
CA ASN A 245 1.01 -8.82 7.31
C ASN A 245 2.49 -9.09 7.08
N GLN A 246 3.31 -8.75 8.07
CA GLN A 246 4.76 -8.91 7.99
C GLN A 246 5.21 -10.36 7.83
N GLY A 247 4.38 -11.28 8.34
CA GLY A 247 4.52 -12.72 8.27
C GLY A 247 4.14 -13.34 6.93
N LYS A 248 3.05 -12.83 6.33
CA LYS A 248 2.56 -13.25 5.01
C LYS A 248 3.41 -12.54 3.97
N MET A 249 4.47 -13.23 3.54
CA MET A 249 5.24 -12.89 2.35
C MET A 249 4.32 -12.93 1.11
N SER A 250 3.48 -11.92 0.90
CA SER A 250 2.99 -11.63 -0.45
C SER A 250 4.17 -11.01 -1.20
N ARG A 251 4.99 -11.89 -1.79
CA ARG A 251 6.03 -11.50 -2.74
C ARG A 251 5.43 -10.63 -3.84
N ASN A 252 4.15 -10.73 -4.13
CA ASN A 252 3.56 -10.18 -5.34
C ASN A 252 3.60 -8.65 -5.40
N THR A 253 3.20 -7.91 -4.36
CA THR A 253 3.04 -6.44 -4.47
C THR A 253 4.36 -5.67 -4.46
N ALA A 254 5.29 -6.03 -3.57
CA ALA A 254 6.62 -5.41 -3.51
C ALA A 254 7.51 -5.83 -4.69
N VAL A 255 7.41 -7.09 -5.14
CA VAL A 255 8.08 -7.54 -6.37
C VAL A 255 7.47 -6.86 -7.58
N LEU A 256 6.15 -6.70 -7.66
CA LEU A 256 5.44 -5.97 -8.71
C LEU A 256 5.97 -4.53 -8.85
N ALA A 257 6.01 -3.75 -7.76
CA ALA A 257 6.49 -2.38 -7.80
C ALA A 257 7.99 -2.28 -8.17
N GLU A 258 8.82 -3.17 -7.63
CA GLU A 258 10.26 -3.22 -7.95
C GLU A 258 10.52 -3.75 -9.38
N CYS A 259 9.68 -4.66 -9.89
CA CYS A 259 9.71 -5.14 -11.26
C CYS A 259 9.33 -4.05 -12.25
N ILE A 260 8.28 -3.26 -11.98
CA ILE A 260 7.90 -2.09 -12.80
C ILE A 260 9.06 -1.09 -12.86
N LYS A 261 9.66 -0.77 -11.71
CA LYS A 261 10.81 0.15 -11.65
C LYS A 261 12.03 -0.39 -12.43
N LYS A 262 12.44 -1.63 -12.15
CA LYS A 262 13.56 -2.26 -12.86
C LYS A 262 13.30 -2.42 -14.34
N ALA A 263 12.05 -2.67 -14.75
CA ALA A 263 11.68 -2.74 -16.14
C ALA A 263 11.86 -1.38 -16.82
N SER A 264 11.46 -0.30 -16.15
CA SER A 264 11.68 1.07 -16.64
C SER A 264 13.17 1.40 -16.79
N ASP A 265 13.98 1.00 -15.80
CA ASP A 265 15.39 1.38 -15.71
C ASP A 265 16.31 0.52 -16.59
N LYS A 266 16.05 -0.80 -16.69
CA LYS A 266 17.00 -1.77 -17.27
C LYS A 266 16.56 -2.38 -18.59
N ILE A 267 15.26 -2.44 -18.84
CA ILE A 267 14.69 -3.05 -20.05
C ILE A 267 13.58 -2.15 -20.62
N PRO A 268 13.88 -0.88 -20.94
CA PRO A 268 12.89 0.10 -21.36
C PRO A 268 12.09 -0.35 -22.60
N GLU A 269 12.72 -1.10 -23.52
CA GLU A 269 12.06 -1.68 -24.70
C GLU A 269 10.96 -2.70 -24.34
N GLN A 270 11.10 -3.39 -23.21
CA GLN A 270 10.15 -4.41 -22.73
C GLN A 270 9.24 -3.89 -21.61
N PHE A 271 9.41 -2.63 -21.18
CA PHE A 271 8.69 -2.03 -20.08
C PHE A 271 7.18 -2.22 -20.21
N ASN A 272 6.62 -1.90 -21.38
CA ASN A 272 5.19 -2.02 -21.63
C ASN A 272 4.68 -3.46 -21.46
N ALA A 273 5.40 -4.45 -22.00
CA ALA A 273 5.02 -5.86 -21.89
C ALA A 273 5.07 -6.36 -20.44
N VAL A 274 6.08 -5.93 -19.68
CA VAL A 274 6.21 -6.26 -18.25
C VAL A 274 5.07 -5.65 -17.45
N VAL A 275 4.80 -4.35 -17.59
CA VAL A 275 3.71 -3.67 -16.87
C VAL A 275 2.35 -4.26 -17.25
N GLN A 276 2.13 -4.57 -18.53
CA GLN A 276 0.91 -5.22 -19.00
C GLN A 276 0.70 -6.59 -18.33
N THR A 277 1.72 -7.45 -18.31
CA THR A 277 1.66 -8.78 -17.66
C THR A 277 1.35 -8.65 -16.17
N LEU A 278 1.94 -7.64 -15.55
CA LEU A 278 1.82 -7.36 -14.13
C LEU A 278 0.43 -6.83 -13.75
N MET A 279 -0.14 -5.93 -14.56
CA MET A 279 -1.49 -5.36 -14.36
C MET A 279 -2.62 -6.33 -14.72
N THR A 280 -2.37 -7.28 -15.63
CA THR A 280 -3.37 -8.26 -16.08
C THR A 280 -3.26 -9.61 -15.36
N ASN A 281 -2.41 -9.73 -14.35
CA ASN A 281 -2.29 -10.97 -13.58
C ASN A 281 -3.59 -11.29 -12.81
N THR A 282 -3.79 -12.56 -12.46
CA THR A 282 -5.02 -13.06 -11.84
C THR A 282 -5.37 -12.36 -10.52
N ALA A 283 -4.37 -11.97 -9.72
CA ALA A 283 -4.59 -11.28 -8.44
C ALA A 283 -5.03 -9.83 -8.63
N ALA A 284 -4.43 -9.11 -9.58
CA ALA A 284 -4.82 -7.75 -9.93
C ALA A 284 -6.23 -7.71 -10.54
N LYS A 285 -6.55 -8.69 -11.41
CA LYS A 285 -7.91 -8.86 -11.95
C LYS A 285 -8.93 -9.17 -10.85
N ALA A 286 -8.62 -10.06 -9.92
CA ALA A 286 -9.50 -10.36 -8.78
C ALA A 286 -9.76 -9.12 -7.90
N ALA A 287 -8.70 -8.39 -7.52
CA ALA A 287 -8.84 -7.17 -6.72
C ALA A 287 -9.64 -6.06 -7.44
N HIS A 288 -9.53 -5.99 -8.78
CA HIS A 288 -10.32 -5.08 -9.59
C HIS A 288 -11.81 -5.46 -9.63
N ILE A 289 -12.10 -6.75 -9.83
CA ILE A 289 -13.48 -7.27 -9.80
C ILE A 289 -14.12 -6.95 -8.44
N ASP A 290 -13.42 -7.25 -7.34
CA ASP A 290 -13.88 -6.93 -5.99
C ASP A 290 -14.15 -5.42 -5.82
N PHE A 291 -13.29 -4.55 -6.38
CA PHE A 291 -13.52 -3.11 -6.35
C PHE A 291 -14.80 -2.71 -7.09
N ILE A 292 -15.03 -3.25 -8.30
CA ILE A 292 -16.23 -2.94 -9.08
C ILE A 292 -17.49 -3.44 -8.37
N ASP A 293 -17.47 -4.66 -7.81
CA ASP A 293 -18.61 -5.23 -7.06
C ASP A 293 -18.98 -4.36 -5.86
N ASN A 294 -17.96 -3.95 -5.10
CA ASN A 294 -18.14 -3.07 -3.95
C ASN A 294 -18.55 -1.63 -4.35
N ALA A 295 -18.13 -1.17 -5.54
CA ALA A 295 -18.55 0.12 -6.06
C ALA A 295 -20.03 0.08 -6.51
N VAL A 296 -20.43 -0.94 -7.28
CA VAL A 296 -21.80 -1.12 -7.76
C VAL A 296 -22.78 -1.31 -6.59
N SER A 297 -22.40 -2.10 -5.59
CA SER A 297 -23.18 -2.31 -4.36
C SER A 297 -23.15 -1.11 -3.39
N ARG A 298 -22.39 -0.05 -3.71
CA ARG A 298 -22.25 1.19 -2.92
C ARG A 298 -21.73 0.96 -1.50
N THR A 299 -20.93 -0.09 -1.30
CA THR A 299 -20.24 -0.35 -0.02
C THR A 299 -18.92 0.44 0.09
N LEU A 300 -18.42 1.00 -1.01
CA LEU A 300 -17.25 1.88 -1.05
C LEU A 300 -17.63 3.37 -0.93
N ASP A 301 -16.79 4.13 -0.22
CA ASP A 301 -16.81 5.59 -0.27
C ASP A 301 -16.61 6.06 -1.72
N LYS A 302 -17.42 7.04 -2.16
CA LYS A 302 -17.35 7.59 -3.52
C LYS A 302 -15.97 8.14 -3.90
N LYS A 303 -15.16 8.55 -2.94
CA LYS A 303 -13.80 9.08 -3.15
C LYS A 303 -12.74 7.99 -3.21
N TYR A 304 -13.13 6.73 -3.04
CA TYR A 304 -12.19 5.63 -3.14
C TYR A 304 -11.73 5.46 -4.59
N ILE A 305 -10.42 5.26 -4.80
CA ILE A 305 -9.87 5.05 -6.13
C ILE A 305 -9.04 3.76 -6.18
N THR A 306 -8.92 3.18 -7.36
CA THR A 306 -8.07 2.02 -7.63
C THR A 306 -7.26 2.25 -8.91
N PRO A 307 -6.00 1.79 -9.02
CA PRO A 307 -5.26 1.83 -10.28
C PRO A 307 -5.90 0.85 -11.28
N VAL A 308 -6.19 1.35 -12.49
CA VAL A 308 -6.82 0.58 -13.57
C VAL A 308 -6.02 0.56 -14.86
N GLY A 309 -4.93 1.32 -14.94
CA GLY A 309 -4.10 1.35 -16.14
C GLY A 309 -2.80 2.07 -15.91
N PHE A 310 -2.04 2.24 -16.98
CA PHE A 310 -0.78 2.96 -16.96
C PHE A 310 -0.56 3.78 -18.23
N LEU A 311 0.24 4.84 -18.10
CA LEU A 311 0.72 5.65 -19.20
C LEU A 311 2.07 5.09 -19.65
N ASP A 312 2.12 4.56 -20.87
CA ASP A 312 3.36 4.08 -21.47
C ASP A 312 4.34 5.22 -21.80
N GLN A 313 5.59 4.87 -22.13
CA GLN A 313 6.64 5.84 -22.41
C GLN A 313 6.30 6.78 -23.58
N LYS A 314 5.59 6.29 -24.60
CA LYS A 314 5.21 7.10 -25.77
C LYS A 314 4.18 8.16 -25.39
N THR A 315 3.23 7.78 -24.54
CA THR A 315 2.20 8.66 -23.99
C THR A 315 2.81 9.69 -23.04
N GLN A 316 3.73 9.28 -22.18
CA GLN A 316 4.48 10.20 -21.32
C GLN A 316 5.28 11.22 -22.13
N ALA A 317 6.01 10.77 -23.16
CA ALA A 317 6.76 11.66 -24.04
C ALA A 317 5.86 12.61 -24.84
N ALA A 318 4.65 12.17 -25.22
CA ALA A 318 3.67 13.02 -25.87
C ALA A 318 3.15 14.10 -24.92
N LEU A 319 2.79 13.75 -23.67
CA LEU A 319 2.36 14.70 -22.65
C LEU A 319 3.45 15.71 -22.28
N ALA A 320 4.71 15.26 -22.18
CA ALA A 320 5.84 16.14 -21.90
C ALA A 320 6.03 17.23 -22.97
N LYS A 321 5.77 16.91 -24.25
CA LYS A 321 5.79 17.91 -25.34
C LYS A 321 4.71 18.98 -25.21
N GLU A 322 3.61 18.66 -24.53
CA GLU A 322 2.51 19.59 -24.24
C GLU A 322 2.71 20.32 -22.90
N ASN A 323 3.93 20.30 -22.33
CA ASN A 323 4.26 20.84 -21.01
C ASN A 323 3.47 20.25 -19.84
N ILE A 324 2.91 19.04 -20.00
CA ILE A 324 2.25 18.30 -18.92
C ILE A 324 3.28 17.36 -18.29
N ASN A 325 3.82 17.78 -17.15
CA ASN A 325 4.73 16.96 -16.36
C ASN A 325 3.96 16.19 -15.28
N ILE A 326 3.65 14.92 -15.57
CA ILE A 326 3.04 13.96 -14.64
C ILE A 326 4.04 13.37 -13.61
N GLY A 327 5.30 13.81 -13.62
CA GLY A 327 6.35 13.30 -12.76
C GLY A 327 6.59 11.81 -12.96
N ASN A 328 6.84 11.07 -11.88
CA ASN A 328 6.96 9.61 -11.92
C ASN A 328 5.60 8.88 -11.85
N GLN A 329 4.49 9.60 -12.05
CA GLN A 329 3.15 9.00 -11.95
C GLN A 329 2.69 8.46 -13.30
N ASN A 330 2.84 7.16 -13.44
CA ASN A 330 2.50 6.45 -14.67
C ASN A 330 1.20 5.65 -14.55
N LEU A 331 0.44 5.80 -13.47
CA LEU A 331 -0.79 5.03 -13.24
C LEU A 331 -2.03 5.86 -13.55
N ILE A 332 -3.04 5.19 -14.11
CA ILE A 332 -4.37 5.73 -14.35
C ILE A 332 -5.30 5.19 -13.26
N PHE A 333 -6.06 6.06 -12.62
CA PHE A 333 -6.93 5.69 -11.50
C PHE A 333 -8.42 5.80 -11.84
N LEU A 334 -9.21 4.84 -11.36
CA LEU A 334 -10.67 4.87 -11.40
C LEU A 334 -11.21 5.20 -10.01
N GLU A 335 -12.12 6.17 -9.91
CA GLU A 335 -12.84 6.47 -8.67
C GLU A 335 -14.18 5.73 -8.61
N ALA A 336 -14.47 5.15 -7.45
CA ALA A 336 -15.71 4.41 -7.18
C ALA A 336 -16.95 5.28 -7.43
N GLY A 337 -16.85 6.58 -7.15
CA GLY A 337 -17.88 7.57 -7.44
C GLY A 337 -18.31 7.62 -8.91
N LEU A 338 -17.43 7.33 -9.87
CA LEU A 338 -17.79 7.31 -11.29
C LEU A 338 -18.71 6.13 -11.61
N VAL A 339 -18.38 4.94 -11.08
CA VAL A 339 -19.21 3.72 -11.18
C VAL A 339 -20.54 3.89 -10.44
N GLN A 340 -20.51 4.56 -9.28
CA GLN A 340 -21.67 4.76 -8.40
C GLN A 340 -22.62 5.89 -8.83
N SER A 341 -22.18 6.77 -9.74
CA SER A 341 -22.85 8.06 -9.95
C SER A 341 -24.19 7.88 -10.66
N ALA A 342 -25.28 7.98 -9.91
CA ALA A 342 -26.63 7.94 -10.46
C ALA A 342 -26.85 9.02 -11.54
N LYS A 343 -26.25 10.20 -11.39
CA LYS A 343 -26.33 11.28 -12.40
C LYS A 343 -25.60 10.89 -13.69
N TYR A 344 -24.42 10.30 -13.55
CA TYR A 344 -23.61 9.82 -14.68
C TYR A 344 -24.30 8.67 -15.41
N SER A 345 -24.68 7.63 -14.67
CA SER A 345 -25.39 6.46 -15.19
C SER A 345 -26.70 6.87 -15.84
N LYS A 346 -27.48 7.79 -15.23
CA LYS A 346 -28.73 8.30 -15.81
C LYS A 346 -28.49 9.03 -17.13
N ARG A 347 -27.53 9.97 -17.19
CA ARG A 347 -27.20 10.70 -18.43
C ARG A 347 -26.88 9.74 -19.58
N HIS A 348 -26.03 8.75 -19.32
CA HIS A 348 -25.60 7.81 -20.34
C HIS A 348 -26.64 6.73 -20.66
N ALA A 349 -27.45 6.33 -19.68
CA ALA A 349 -28.56 5.39 -19.89
C ALA A 349 -29.68 6.03 -20.71
N GLU A 350 -30.02 7.30 -20.45
CA GLU A 350 -30.96 8.08 -21.27
C GLU A 350 -30.50 8.21 -22.72
N THR A 351 -29.18 8.27 -22.96
CA THR A 351 -28.60 8.28 -24.30
C THR A 351 -28.28 6.89 -24.86
N GLY A 352 -28.64 5.81 -24.15
CA GLY A 352 -28.43 4.43 -24.60
C GLY A 352 -26.96 4.01 -24.76
N ASN A 353 -26.02 4.70 -24.08
CA ASN A 353 -24.58 4.48 -24.25
C ASN A 353 -23.82 4.27 -22.93
N ALA A 354 -24.53 4.01 -21.83
CA ALA A 354 -23.92 3.69 -20.55
C ALA A 354 -23.10 2.40 -20.64
N PRO A 355 -21.90 2.36 -20.06
CA PRO A 355 -21.19 1.09 -19.87
C PRO A 355 -21.99 0.16 -18.97
N ASP A 356 -21.97 -1.11 -19.31
CA ASP A 356 -22.48 -2.15 -18.42
C ASP A 356 -21.44 -2.53 -17.35
N VAL A 357 -21.79 -3.44 -16.45
CA VAL A 357 -20.87 -3.88 -15.38
C VAL A 357 -19.65 -4.63 -15.94
N PHE A 358 -19.80 -5.35 -17.06
CA PHE A 358 -18.71 -6.08 -17.70
C PHE A 358 -17.71 -5.12 -18.34
N ASP A 359 -18.16 -4.00 -18.89
CA ASP A 359 -17.27 -2.95 -19.37
C ASP A 359 -16.38 -2.44 -18.23
N TRP A 360 -16.94 -2.25 -17.04
CA TRP A 360 -16.16 -1.85 -15.86
C TRP A 360 -15.17 -2.92 -15.39
N TYR A 361 -15.54 -4.20 -15.41
CA TYR A 361 -14.60 -5.30 -15.13
C TYR A 361 -13.44 -5.34 -16.13
N ASN A 362 -13.70 -5.01 -17.40
CA ASN A 362 -12.72 -5.09 -18.48
C ASN A 362 -11.94 -3.78 -18.74
N ILE A 363 -12.14 -2.73 -17.92
CA ILE A 363 -11.50 -1.42 -18.14
C ILE A 363 -9.96 -1.48 -18.23
N MET A 364 -9.32 -2.38 -17.47
CA MET A 364 -7.87 -2.57 -17.54
C MET A 364 -7.42 -3.05 -18.93
N ASP A 365 -8.09 -4.07 -19.45
CA ASP A 365 -7.81 -4.62 -20.77
C ASP A 365 -8.13 -3.57 -21.86
N TYR A 366 -9.17 -2.75 -21.67
CA TYR A 366 -9.51 -1.66 -22.59
C TYR A 366 -8.44 -0.58 -22.65
N LEU A 367 -7.91 -0.13 -21.50
CA LEU A 367 -6.87 0.89 -21.45
C LEU A 367 -5.54 0.42 -22.06
N ILE A 368 -5.26 -0.88 -21.98
CA ILE A 368 -4.07 -1.48 -22.59
C ILE A 368 -4.18 -1.48 -24.12
N ASP A 369 -5.31 -1.97 -24.64
CA ASP A 369 -5.52 -2.22 -26.08
C ASP A 369 -5.98 -1.00 -26.88
N ALA A 370 -6.47 0.04 -26.23
CA ALA A 370 -7.03 1.21 -26.91
C ALA A 370 -5.99 1.99 -27.73
N SER A 371 -6.46 2.59 -28.82
CA SER A 371 -5.74 3.72 -29.43
C SER A 371 -5.88 4.96 -28.56
N ILE A 372 -4.81 5.74 -28.43
CA ILE A 372 -4.75 6.91 -27.55
C ILE A 372 -4.66 8.17 -28.39
N TYR A 373 -5.50 9.14 -28.05
CA TYR A 373 -5.57 10.47 -28.63
C TYR A 373 -5.46 11.52 -27.53
N TYR A 374 -5.13 12.76 -27.91
CA TYR A 374 -5.08 13.89 -26.99
C TYR A 374 -5.91 15.05 -27.54
N ASP A 375 -6.85 15.57 -26.73
CA ASP A 375 -7.79 16.62 -27.13
C ASP A 375 -7.37 18.03 -26.69
N GLY A 376 -6.21 18.17 -26.05
CA GLY A 376 -5.71 19.42 -25.48
C GLY A 376 -5.90 19.55 -23.97
N GLU A 377 -6.75 18.71 -23.36
CA GLU A 377 -7.02 18.70 -21.91
C GLU A 377 -6.92 17.29 -21.33
N LYS A 378 -7.41 16.28 -22.05
CA LYS A 378 -7.57 14.89 -21.62
C LYS A 378 -6.96 13.93 -22.63
N LEU A 379 -6.53 12.77 -22.13
CA LEU A 379 -6.23 11.62 -22.98
C LEU A 379 -7.52 10.88 -23.29
N ILE A 380 -7.75 10.59 -24.57
CA ILE A 380 -8.91 9.84 -25.04
C ILE A 380 -8.43 8.45 -25.50
N PHE A 381 -8.82 7.43 -24.75
CA PHE A 381 -8.60 6.04 -25.08
C PHE A 381 -9.83 5.55 -25.85
N LEU A 382 -9.61 5.03 -27.04
CA LEU A 382 -10.64 4.53 -27.93
C LEU A 382 -10.41 3.03 -28.20
N LYS A 383 -11.22 2.18 -27.56
CA LYS A 383 -11.15 0.72 -27.70
C LYS A 383 -12.24 0.23 -28.65
N LYS A 384 -11.85 -0.42 -29.74
CA LYS A 384 -12.80 -1.15 -30.61
C LYS A 384 -13.40 -2.34 -29.87
N LYS A 385 -14.73 -2.42 -29.76
CA LYS A 385 -15.49 -3.57 -29.21
C LYS A 385 -15.98 -4.48 -30.34
N THR A 386 -16.55 -3.90 -31.39
CA THR A 386 -16.99 -4.58 -32.62
C THR A 386 -16.67 -3.70 -33.83
N GLU A 387 -17.05 -4.11 -35.05
CA GLU A 387 -16.91 -3.28 -36.25
C GLU A 387 -17.64 -1.93 -36.16
N SER A 388 -18.75 -1.87 -35.42
CA SER A 388 -19.57 -0.66 -35.28
C SER A 388 -19.59 -0.07 -33.88
N LYS A 389 -18.96 -0.70 -32.88
CA LYS A 389 -18.99 -0.24 -31.48
C LYS A 389 -17.61 0.00 -30.92
N TYR A 390 -17.45 1.13 -30.24
CA TYR A 390 -16.22 1.54 -29.57
C TYR A 390 -16.51 1.95 -28.13
N MET A 391 -15.59 1.65 -27.22
CA MET A 391 -15.59 2.22 -25.88
C MET A 391 -14.66 3.42 -25.86
N LYS A 392 -15.20 4.60 -25.52
CA LYS A 392 -14.43 5.80 -25.28
C LYS A 392 -14.17 5.92 -23.78
N ILE A 393 -12.92 6.09 -23.39
CA ILE A 393 -12.50 6.34 -22.01
C ILE A 393 -11.66 7.62 -21.99
N ALA A 394 -12.14 8.65 -21.30
CA ALA A 394 -11.41 9.91 -21.13
C ALA A 394 -10.67 9.93 -19.79
N VAL A 395 -9.39 10.27 -19.84
CA VAL A 395 -8.51 10.36 -18.67
C VAL A 395 -8.06 11.80 -18.51
N ASP A 396 -8.44 12.40 -17.39
CA ASP A 396 -7.95 13.72 -17.00
C ASP A 396 -6.53 13.59 -16.45
N VAL A 397 -5.60 14.29 -17.08
CA VAL A 397 -4.17 14.32 -16.75
C VAL A 397 -3.75 15.67 -16.17
N SER A 398 -4.68 16.62 -16.07
CA SER A 398 -4.44 18.04 -15.78
C SER A 398 -4.84 18.45 -14.35
N MET A 399 -5.56 17.59 -13.61
CA MET A 399 -6.16 17.98 -12.34
C MET A 399 -5.15 18.53 -11.33
N LYS A 400 -5.21 19.84 -11.12
CA LYS A 400 -4.69 20.52 -9.93
C LYS A 400 -5.57 20.16 -8.72
N ASN A 401 -5.45 18.95 -8.20
CA ASN A 401 -6.09 18.64 -6.93
C ASN A 401 -5.44 19.50 -5.84
N LYS A 402 -6.22 20.39 -5.20
CA LYS A 402 -5.79 21.08 -3.97
C LYS A 402 -5.57 20.03 -2.88
N GLY A 403 -4.35 19.51 -2.80
CA GLY A 403 -3.94 18.62 -1.72
C GLY A 403 -3.95 19.34 -0.38
N HIS A 404 -3.86 18.56 0.69
CA HIS A 404 -3.71 19.11 2.03
C HIS A 404 -2.41 19.93 2.10
N LYS A 405 -2.51 21.22 2.48
CA LYS A 405 -1.41 22.20 2.52
C LYS A 405 -0.88 22.71 1.17
N GLY A 406 -1.73 22.82 0.14
CA GLY A 406 -1.38 23.57 -1.08
C GLY A 406 -0.44 22.84 -2.05
N VAL A 407 -0.20 21.54 -1.85
CA VAL A 407 0.50 20.69 -2.82
C VAL A 407 -0.49 20.25 -3.89
N SER A 408 -0.27 20.68 -5.14
CA SER A 408 -1.02 20.22 -6.30
C SER A 408 -0.32 18.99 -6.90
N LEU A 409 -0.97 17.83 -6.88
CA LEU A 409 -0.46 16.60 -7.50
C LEU A 409 -1.34 16.24 -8.69
N MET A 410 -0.72 16.06 -9.86
CA MET A 410 -1.38 15.56 -11.06
C MET A 410 -1.56 14.04 -10.92
N LEU A 411 -2.81 13.59 -10.78
CA LEU A 411 -3.18 12.18 -10.73
C LEU A 411 -4.01 11.86 -11.98
N PRO A 412 -3.47 11.14 -12.98
CA PRO A 412 -4.24 10.71 -14.13
C PRO A 412 -5.45 9.88 -13.70
N LYS A 413 -6.66 10.33 -14.04
CA LYS A 413 -7.90 9.75 -13.52
C LYS A 413 -8.95 9.58 -14.61
N ILE A 414 -9.70 8.48 -14.58
CA ILE A 414 -10.87 8.30 -15.45
C ILE A 414 -11.89 9.38 -15.11
N ASP A 415 -12.19 10.22 -16.09
CA ASP A 415 -13.21 11.27 -16.00
C ASP A 415 -14.57 10.76 -16.51
N THR A 416 -14.57 10.06 -17.66
CA THR A 416 -15.77 9.50 -18.25
C THR A 416 -15.45 8.28 -19.11
N MET A 417 -16.42 7.37 -19.23
CA MET A 417 -16.35 6.15 -20.05
C MET A 417 -17.72 5.79 -20.64
N TYR A 418 -17.86 5.72 -21.96
CA TYR A 418 -19.15 5.40 -22.59
C TYR A 418 -18.98 4.78 -23.99
N GLU A 419 -20.01 4.08 -24.43
CA GLU A 419 -20.02 3.42 -25.74
C GLU A 419 -20.32 4.42 -26.87
N LEU A 420 -19.67 4.23 -28.01
CA LEU A 420 -19.95 4.89 -29.28
C LEU A 420 -20.48 3.83 -30.23
N ASP A 421 -21.71 3.99 -30.70
CA ASP A 421 -22.30 3.14 -31.74
C ASP A 421 -22.30 3.90 -33.07
N LEU A 422 -21.65 3.31 -34.08
CA LEU A 422 -21.52 3.84 -35.43
C LEU A 422 -22.62 3.35 -36.37
N SER A 423 -23.42 2.37 -35.94
CA SER A 423 -24.51 1.78 -36.74
C SER A 423 -25.80 2.57 -36.68
N THR A 424 -25.97 3.41 -35.66
CA THR A 424 -27.16 4.26 -35.53
C THR A 424 -27.01 5.53 -36.38
N GLU A 425 -27.96 5.79 -37.27
CA GLU A 425 -27.99 7.00 -38.12
C GLU A 425 -28.16 8.31 -37.33
N LEU A 426 -28.54 8.24 -36.05
CA LEU A 426 -28.72 9.38 -35.14
C LEU A 426 -27.39 9.87 -34.52
N ASP A 427 -26.47 10.28 -35.39
CA ASP A 427 -25.46 11.37 -35.33
C ASP A 427 -24.77 11.83 -34.01
N ARG A 428 -24.70 11.03 -32.94
CA ARG A 428 -23.81 11.33 -31.80
C ARG A 428 -22.58 10.45 -31.73
N GLY A 429 -22.75 9.13 -31.85
CA GLY A 429 -21.64 8.18 -31.81
C GLY A 429 -20.65 8.39 -32.96
N ARG A 430 -21.18 8.50 -34.19
CA ARG A 430 -20.40 8.76 -35.41
C ARG A 430 -19.67 10.10 -35.38
N ASN A 431 -20.35 11.17 -34.99
CA ASN A 431 -19.75 12.51 -34.94
C ASN A 431 -18.64 12.60 -33.89
N GLU A 432 -18.85 12.01 -32.71
CA GLU A 432 -17.81 11.97 -31.69
C GLU A 432 -16.62 11.08 -32.11
N TYR A 433 -16.88 9.94 -32.75
CA TYR A 433 -15.81 9.10 -33.30
C TYR A 433 -14.98 9.85 -34.35
N GLN A 434 -15.64 10.53 -35.30
CA GLN A 434 -14.99 11.31 -36.34
C GLN A 434 -14.12 12.41 -35.74
N ARG A 435 -14.65 13.15 -34.77
CA ARG A 435 -13.90 14.15 -34.02
C ARG A 435 -12.67 13.57 -33.35
N ILE A 436 -12.76 12.38 -32.74
CA ILE A 436 -11.63 11.74 -32.04
C ILE A 436 -10.55 11.32 -33.02
N ILE A 437 -10.89 10.71 -34.17
CA ILE A 437 -9.88 10.25 -35.12
C ILE A 437 -9.14 11.40 -35.82
N GLU A 438 -9.73 12.59 -35.84
CA GLU A 438 -9.09 13.83 -36.31
C GLU A 438 -8.14 14.45 -35.28
N MET A 439 -8.19 14.01 -34.01
CA MET A 439 -7.27 14.46 -32.96
C MET A 439 -5.84 13.94 -33.17
N LYS A 440 -4.90 14.54 -32.45
CA LYS A 440 -3.51 14.07 -32.40
C LYS A 440 -3.45 12.65 -31.82
N LYS A 441 -3.23 11.67 -32.70
CA LYS A 441 -3.02 10.27 -32.30
C LYS A 441 -1.65 10.10 -31.65
N ILE A 442 -1.64 9.53 -30.45
CA ILE A 442 -0.43 9.16 -29.70
C ILE A 442 -0.02 7.72 -30.06
N ARG A 443 -0.94 6.75 -29.98
CA ARG A 443 -0.70 5.38 -30.42
C ARG A 443 -1.94 4.68 -30.94
#